data_AF-A0A955JEA1-F1
#
_entry.id   AF-A0A955JEA1-F1
#
_cell.length_a   1.000
_cell.length_b   1.000
_cell.length_c   1.000
_cell.angle_alpha   90.00
_cell.angle_beta   90.00
_cell.angle_gamma   90.00
#
_symmetry.space_group_name_H-M   'P 1'
#
loop_
_entity.id
_entity.type
_entity.pdbx_description
1 polymer ?
#
loop_
_entity_poly.entity_id
_entity_poly.type
_entity_poly.pdbx_seq_one_letter_code
_entity_poly.pdbx_strand_id
1 'polypeptide(L)'
;MAAEQASSSRPFRDGGEVREYNDRVWDMVLHLVHPVALYLVLAIGLGSRFMDHELLVGRSWMVFTAQFFGAWAVFYGTLLRDMGFRSLAGLALCLAVAIGLALSFWLAPHASSASPTLVRWLLGSQAGLVLMVWVLTFLRWRRLKRLCLAALDENDRGVA
;
A
#
# COMPACT_ATOMS: atom_id res chain seq x y z
N MET A 1 -22.81 26.97 -33.53
CA MET A 1 -21.51 27.50 -33.06
C MET A 1 -20.82 26.43 -32.23
N ALA A 2 -20.40 25.36 -32.91
CA ALA A 2 -19.66 24.25 -32.34
C ALA A 2 -18.51 24.00 -33.31
N ALA A 3 -17.31 24.42 -32.94
CA ALA A 3 -16.09 24.11 -33.66
C ALA A 3 -14.93 24.15 -32.65
N GLU A 4 -14.15 23.07 -32.68
CA GLU A 4 -12.77 22.98 -32.17
C GLU A 4 -12.55 22.98 -30.65
N GLN A 5 -12.94 21.88 -30.00
CA GLN A 5 -12.03 21.24 -29.03
C GLN A 5 -11.33 20.05 -29.69
N ALA A 6 -10.70 20.32 -30.83
CA ALA A 6 -9.77 19.39 -31.43
C ALA A 6 -8.51 19.34 -30.57
N SER A 7 -8.34 18.23 -29.84
CA SER A 7 -7.09 17.46 -29.84
C SER A 7 -5.81 18.31 -29.92
N SER A 8 -5.38 18.91 -28.82
CA SER A 8 -3.99 19.39 -28.70
C SER A 8 -3.04 18.23 -28.38
N SER A 9 -2.97 17.24 -29.27
CA SER A 9 -1.85 16.30 -29.34
C SER A 9 -0.67 17.00 -30.02
N ARG A 10 -0.10 18.01 -29.34
CA ARG A 10 1.16 18.59 -29.78
C ARG A 10 2.26 17.53 -29.58
N PRO A 11 3.05 17.19 -30.61
CA PRO A 11 4.24 16.38 -30.41
C PRO A 11 5.21 17.15 -29.50
N PHE A 12 5.61 16.54 -28.38
CA PHE A 12 6.60 17.04 -27.42
C PHE A 12 7.79 17.63 -28.17
N ARG A 13 7.98 18.95 -28.11
CA ARG A 13 8.87 19.66 -29.05
C ARG A 13 10.15 20.18 -28.41
N ASP A 14 10.27 20.21 -27.07
CA ASP A 14 11.45 20.73 -26.39
C ASP A 14 11.96 19.80 -25.27
N GLY A 15 13.29 19.63 -25.18
CA GLY A 15 13.95 18.84 -24.15
C GLY A 15 13.71 19.32 -22.70
N GLY A 16 13.12 20.52 -22.53
CA GLY A 16 12.63 21.02 -21.24
C GLY A 16 11.35 20.35 -20.76
N GLU A 17 10.41 20.03 -21.66
CA GLU A 17 9.13 19.36 -21.32
C GLU A 17 9.36 17.91 -20.89
N VAL A 18 10.33 17.22 -21.50
CA VAL A 18 10.74 15.87 -21.10
C VAL A 18 11.33 15.86 -19.70
N ARG A 19 12.12 16.89 -19.35
CA ARG A 19 12.75 17.01 -18.04
C ARG A 19 11.71 17.28 -16.95
N GLU A 20 10.77 18.19 -17.21
CA GLU A 20 9.67 18.51 -16.30
C GLU A 20 8.72 17.31 -16.11
N TYR A 21 8.40 16.58 -17.18
CA TYR A 21 7.65 15.33 -17.08
C TYR A 21 8.40 14.28 -16.25
N ASN A 22 9.70 14.10 -16.50
CA ASN A 22 10.53 13.14 -15.77
C ASN A 22 10.64 13.51 -14.28
N ASP A 23 10.78 14.79 -13.95
CA ASP A 23 10.82 15.28 -12.56
C ASP A 23 9.48 15.01 -11.85
N ARG A 24 8.33 15.23 -12.52
CA ARG A 24 7.02 14.88 -11.96
C ARG A 24 6.84 13.38 -11.77
N VAL A 25 7.30 12.56 -12.72
CA VAL A 25 7.24 11.11 -12.60
C VAL A 25 8.12 10.64 -11.43
N TRP A 26 9.34 11.16 -11.31
CA TRP A 26 10.24 10.83 -10.21
C TRP A 26 9.71 11.28 -8.86
N ASP A 27 9.10 12.46 -8.78
CA ASP A 27 8.47 12.95 -7.56
C ASP A 27 7.27 12.07 -7.16
N MET A 28 6.45 11.68 -8.13
CA MET A 28 5.32 10.78 -7.91
C MET A 28 5.80 9.39 -7.46
N VAL A 29 6.84 8.85 -8.10
CA VAL A 29 7.47 7.58 -7.71
C VAL A 29 8.06 7.68 -6.31
N LEU A 30 8.76 8.76 -5.96
CA LEU A 30 9.35 8.93 -4.63
C LEU A 30 8.28 9.01 -3.53
N HIS A 31 7.20 9.75 -3.77
CA HIS A 31 6.05 9.85 -2.86
C HIS A 31 5.29 8.53 -2.70
N LEU A 32 5.28 7.68 -3.73
CA LEU A 32 4.68 6.34 -3.71
C LEU A 32 5.56 5.28 -3.05
N VAL A 33 6.86 5.29 -3.36
CA VAL A 33 7.80 4.24 -2.97
C VAL A 33 8.19 4.39 -1.49
N HIS A 34 8.26 5.61 -0.95
CA HIS A 34 8.68 5.83 0.43
C HIS A 34 7.79 5.11 1.47
N PRO A 35 6.46 5.24 1.46
CA PRO A 35 5.60 4.57 2.44
C PRO A 35 5.65 3.05 2.34
N VAL A 36 5.71 2.51 1.12
CA VAL A 36 5.77 1.06 0.88
C VAL A 36 7.12 0.49 1.32
N ALA A 37 8.21 1.17 1.01
CA ALA A 37 9.55 0.80 1.45
C ALA A 37 9.65 0.82 2.97
N LEU A 38 9.13 1.88 3.62
CA LEU A 38 9.09 1.97 5.07
C LEU A 38 8.30 0.81 5.68
N TYR A 39 7.12 0.50 5.14
CA TYR A 39 6.33 -0.65 5.58
C TYR A 39 7.12 -1.95 5.45
N LEU A 40 7.75 -2.19 4.30
CA LEU A 40 8.52 -3.41 4.06
C LEU A 40 9.68 -3.57 5.05
N VAL A 41 10.44 -2.50 5.31
CA VAL A 41 11.55 -2.54 6.29
C VAL A 41 11.03 -2.91 7.68
N LEU A 42 9.93 -2.29 8.12
CA LEU A 42 9.33 -2.58 9.43
C LEU A 42 8.78 -4.01 9.49
N ALA A 43 8.10 -4.45 8.44
CA ALA A 43 7.45 -5.75 8.37
C ALA A 43 8.50 -6.88 8.30
N ILE A 44 9.56 -6.70 7.50
CA ILE A 44 10.72 -7.60 7.44
C ILE A 44 11.40 -7.65 8.80
N GLY A 45 11.63 -6.51 9.47
CA GLY A 45 12.20 -6.46 10.81
C GLY A 45 11.39 -7.25 11.84
N LEU A 46 10.06 -7.15 11.77
CA LEU A 46 9.17 -7.92 12.65
C LEU A 46 9.19 -9.42 12.30
N GLY A 47 9.19 -9.76 11.01
CA GLY A 47 9.21 -11.17 10.57
C GLY A 47 10.55 -11.86 10.87
N SER A 48 11.67 -11.19 10.59
CA SER A 48 13.02 -11.70 10.86
C SER A 48 13.24 -11.96 12.35
N ARG A 49 12.67 -11.09 13.20
CA ARG A 49 12.75 -11.22 14.66
C ARG A 49 12.25 -12.57 15.17
N PHE A 50 11.22 -13.14 14.55
CA PHE A 50 10.60 -14.39 14.99
C PHE A 50 10.93 -15.59 14.09
N MET A 51 11.74 -15.45 13.04
CA MET A 51 11.94 -16.55 12.06
C MET A 51 12.45 -17.86 12.68
N ASP A 52 13.26 -17.77 13.73
CA ASP A 52 13.80 -18.95 14.42
C ASP A 52 12.86 -19.52 15.48
N HIS A 53 11.68 -18.92 15.68
CA HIS A 53 10.69 -19.38 16.64
C HIS A 53 10.00 -20.65 16.14
N GLU A 54 9.81 -21.63 17.03
CA GLU A 54 9.24 -22.96 16.73
C GLU A 54 7.94 -22.93 15.91
N LEU A 55 7.09 -21.92 16.13
CA LEU A 55 5.82 -21.74 15.42
C LEU A 55 5.97 -21.41 13.93
N LEU A 56 7.12 -20.85 13.53
CA LEU A 56 7.37 -20.36 12.18
C LEU A 56 8.34 -21.25 11.40
N VAL A 57 8.99 -22.21 12.05
CA VAL A 57 9.83 -23.21 11.37
C VAL A 57 8.97 -23.98 10.35
N GLY A 58 9.35 -23.90 9.07
CA GLY A 58 8.59 -24.47 7.95
C GLY A 58 7.32 -23.71 7.56
N ARG A 59 7.00 -22.58 8.21
CA ARG A 59 5.81 -21.73 7.95
C ARG A 59 6.16 -20.27 7.63
N SER A 60 7.44 -19.98 7.39
CA SER A 60 7.93 -18.64 7.04
C SER A 60 7.21 -18.02 5.84
N TRP A 61 6.80 -18.84 4.86
CA TRP A 61 6.03 -18.40 3.69
C TRP A 61 4.72 -17.69 4.04
N MET A 62 4.07 -18.04 5.16
CA MET A 62 2.84 -17.39 5.61
C MET A 62 3.11 -15.94 6.03
N VAL A 63 4.23 -15.73 6.72
CA VAL A 63 4.68 -14.40 7.16
C VAL A 63 5.03 -13.55 5.94
N PHE A 64 5.79 -14.10 4.99
CA PHE A 64 6.12 -13.39 3.75
C PHE A 64 4.87 -13.01 2.94
N THR A 65 3.92 -13.94 2.81
CA THR A 65 2.65 -13.67 2.12
C THR A 65 1.88 -12.54 2.80
N ALA A 66 1.80 -12.53 4.14
CA ALA A 66 1.15 -11.45 4.89
C ALA A 66 1.86 -10.10 4.70
N GLN A 67 3.18 -10.07 4.75
CA GLN A 67 3.97 -8.86 4.50
C GLN A 67 3.76 -8.34 3.08
N PHE A 68 3.69 -9.23 2.09
CA PHE A 68 3.43 -8.88 0.69
C PHE A 68 2.06 -8.21 0.52
N PHE A 69 0.99 -8.80 1.08
CA PHE A 69 -0.33 -8.18 1.03
C PHE A 69 -0.40 -6.86 1.78
N GLY A 70 0.34 -6.73 2.89
CA GLY A 70 0.44 -5.47 3.61
C GLY A 70 1.13 -4.37 2.80
N ALA A 71 2.25 -4.70 2.15
CA ALA A 71 2.96 -3.77 1.27
C ALA A 71 2.08 -3.33 0.10
N TRP A 72 1.33 -4.27 -0.48
CA TRP A 72 0.36 -3.97 -1.52
C TRP A 72 -0.76 -3.04 -1.00
N ALA A 73 -1.25 -3.26 0.22
CA ALA A 73 -2.26 -2.41 0.83
C ALA A 73 -1.78 -0.97 1.01
N VAL A 74 -0.53 -0.79 1.45
CA VAL A 74 0.10 0.54 1.55
C VAL A 74 0.21 1.18 0.17
N PHE A 75 0.67 0.43 -0.84
CA PHE A 75 0.83 0.91 -2.21
C PHE A 75 -0.49 1.38 -2.84
N TYR A 76 -1.58 0.62 -2.71
CA TYR A 76 -2.88 1.11 -3.20
C TYR A 76 -3.42 2.24 -2.35
N GLY A 77 -3.12 2.26 -1.05
CA GLY A 77 -3.46 3.37 -0.17
C GLY A 77 -2.82 4.69 -0.61
N THR A 78 -1.56 4.65 -1.04
CA THR A 78 -0.85 5.83 -1.57
C THR A 78 -1.38 6.22 -2.95
N LEU A 79 -1.62 5.27 -3.85
CA LEU A 79 -2.25 5.56 -5.15
C LEU A 79 -3.60 6.27 -5.00
N LEU A 80 -4.45 5.78 -4.10
CA LEU A 80 -5.75 6.41 -3.83
C LEU A 80 -5.57 7.85 -3.31
N ARG A 81 -4.60 8.06 -2.42
CA ARG A 81 -4.28 9.40 -1.90
C ARG A 81 -3.82 10.34 -3.01
N ASP A 82 -2.98 9.87 -3.93
CA ASP A 82 -2.47 10.69 -5.05
C ASP A 82 -3.57 11.03 -6.06
N MET A 83 -4.56 10.15 -6.22
CA MET A 83 -5.80 10.44 -6.96
C MET A 83 -6.75 11.43 -6.22
N GLY A 84 -6.32 12.01 -5.10
CA GLY A 84 -7.11 12.95 -4.29
C GLY A 84 -8.05 12.29 -3.26
N PHE A 85 -8.09 10.95 -3.20
CA PHE A 85 -8.90 10.24 -2.21
C PHE A 85 -8.14 10.10 -0.89
N ARG A 86 -8.45 10.97 0.07
CA ARG A 86 -7.88 10.91 1.43
C ARG A 86 -8.00 9.49 2.02
N SER A 87 -6.89 8.82 2.23
CA SER A 87 -6.80 7.49 2.86
C SER A 87 -5.69 7.49 3.90
N LEU A 88 -6.04 7.25 5.16
CA LEU A 88 -5.08 7.09 6.25
C LEU A 88 -4.66 5.63 6.44
N ALA A 89 -5.21 4.71 5.65
CA ALA A 89 -5.07 3.27 5.88
C ALA A 89 -3.61 2.79 5.76
N GLY A 90 -2.87 3.27 4.75
CA GLY A 90 -1.45 2.93 4.57
C GLY A 90 -0.57 3.44 5.73
N LEU A 91 -0.81 4.67 6.19
CA LEU A 91 -0.11 5.25 7.33
C LEU A 91 -0.42 4.49 8.63
N ALA A 92 -1.71 4.20 8.88
CA ALA A 92 -2.14 3.44 10.04
C ALA A 92 -1.51 2.04 10.06
N LEU A 93 -1.37 1.40 8.90
CA LEU A 93 -0.73 0.10 8.78
C LEU A 93 0.79 0.17 9.06
N CYS A 94 1.49 1.19 8.55
CA CYS A 94 2.90 1.42 8.88
C CYS A 94 3.10 1.61 10.39
N LEU A 95 2.26 2.46 11.01
CA LEU A 95 2.33 2.71 12.45
C LEU A 95 2.03 1.45 13.26
N ALA A 96 1.04 0.66 12.85
CA ALA A 96 0.69 -0.60 13.51
C ALA A 96 1.84 -1.61 13.48
N VAL A 97 2.54 -1.76 12.35
CA VAL A 97 3.71 -2.63 12.26
C VAL A 97 4.87 -2.07 13.08
N ALA A 98 5.10 -0.76 13.06
CA ALA A 98 6.13 -0.12 13.90
C ALA A 98 5.89 -0.37 15.40
N ILE A 99 4.64 -0.21 15.86
CA ILE A 99 4.24 -0.51 17.24
C ILE A 99 4.41 -2.01 17.52
N GLY A 100 3.99 -2.88 16.60
CA GLY A 100 4.18 -4.33 16.74
C GLY A 100 5.65 -4.72 16.88
N LEU A 101 6.52 -4.11 16.08
CA LEU A 101 7.97 -4.28 16.16
C LEU A 101 8.52 -3.81 17.51
N ALA A 102 8.15 -2.60 17.96
CA ALA A 102 8.57 -2.09 19.26
C ALA A 102 8.10 -2.98 20.42
N LEU A 103 6.83 -3.40 20.41
CA LEU A 103 6.27 -4.33 21.38
C LEU A 103 6.97 -5.69 21.36
N SER A 104 7.44 -6.16 20.19
CA SER A 104 8.20 -7.41 20.11
C SER A 104 9.50 -7.34 20.89
N PHE A 105 10.20 -6.20 20.89
CA PHE A 105 11.43 -6.02 21.67
C PHE A 105 11.14 -5.92 23.17
N TRP A 106 10.03 -5.28 23.54
CA TRP A 106 9.68 -5.08 24.95
C TRP A 106 9.09 -6.32 25.61
N LEU A 107 8.14 -7.00 24.95
CA LEU A 107 7.44 -8.18 25.48
C LEU A 107 8.18 -9.50 25.21
N ALA A 108 9.04 -9.54 24.19
CA ALA A 108 9.85 -10.70 23.85
C ALA A 108 11.34 -10.32 23.64
N PRO A 109 12.08 -9.97 24.71
CA PRO A 109 13.51 -9.64 24.61
C PRO A 109 14.35 -10.76 23.99
N HIS A 110 13.92 -12.01 24.19
CA HIS A 110 14.47 -13.20 23.55
C HIS A 110 13.37 -13.88 22.72
N ALA A 111 13.27 -13.55 21.43
CA ALA A 111 12.16 -14.03 20.59
C ALA A 111 12.12 -15.54 20.43
N SER A 112 13.26 -16.23 20.43
CA SER A 112 13.31 -17.70 20.34
C SER A 112 12.67 -18.41 21.53
N SER A 113 12.65 -17.76 22.70
CA SER A 113 12.03 -18.27 23.93
C SER A 113 10.71 -17.57 24.27
N ALA A 114 10.15 -16.78 23.35
CA ALA A 114 8.88 -16.11 23.57
C ALA A 114 7.76 -17.15 23.72
N SER A 115 6.72 -16.83 24.49
CA SER A 115 5.60 -17.77 24.62
C SER A 115 4.87 -17.93 23.26
N PRO A 116 4.49 -19.15 22.86
CA PRO A 116 3.78 -19.37 21.60
C PRO A 116 2.46 -18.58 21.49
N THR A 117 1.82 -18.32 22.62
CA THR A 117 0.60 -17.51 22.71
C THR A 117 0.89 -16.05 22.38
N LEU A 118 1.96 -15.47 22.94
CA LEU A 118 2.36 -14.09 22.65
C LEU A 118 2.71 -13.90 21.18
N VAL A 119 3.51 -14.81 20.61
CA VAL A 119 3.91 -14.74 19.19
C VAL A 119 2.69 -14.84 18.27
N ARG A 120 1.73 -15.73 18.59
CA ARG A 120 0.46 -15.83 17.86
C ARG A 120 -0.37 -14.56 17.93
N TRP A 121 -0.47 -13.93 19.09
CA TRP A 121 -1.19 -12.66 19.23
C TRP A 121 -0.51 -11.52 18.49
N LEU A 122 0.82 -11.39 18.59
CA LEU A 122 1.59 -10.37 17.88
C LEU A 122 1.47 -10.54 16.37
N LEU A 123 1.83 -11.70 15.83
CA LEU A 123 1.79 -11.91 14.38
C LEU A 123 0.37 -12.00 13.84
N GLY A 124 -0.54 -12.63 14.59
CA GLY A 124 -1.94 -12.77 14.22
C GLY A 124 -2.68 -11.43 14.18
N SER A 125 -2.43 -10.53 15.13
CA SER A 125 -3.00 -9.18 15.09
C SER A 125 -2.48 -8.37 13.90
N GLN A 126 -1.19 -8.50 13.57
CA GLN A 126 -0.61 -7.84 12.39
C GLN A 126 -1.19 -8.38 11.09
N ALA A 127 -1.29 -9.71 10.95
CA ALA A 127 -1.93 -10.33 9.80
C ALA A 127 -3.41 -9.94 9.68
N GLY A 128 -4.14 -9.88 10.80
CA GLY A 128 -5.53 -9.43 10.85
C GLY A 128 -5.69 -7.98 10.43
N LEU A 129 -4.80 -7.08 10.87
CA LEU A 129 -4.80 -5.68 10.47
C LEU A 129 -4.49 -5.52 8.98
N VAL A 130 -3.49 -6.24 8.46
CA VAL A 130 -3.19 -6.28 7.02
C VAL A 130 -4.42 -6.70 6.23
N LEU A 131 -5.07 -7.81 6.63
CA LEU A 131 -6.25 -8.32 5.95
C LEU A 131 -7.40 -7.31 5.97
N MET A 132 -7.66 -6.69 7.12
CA MET A 132 -8.70 -5.67 7.28
C MET A 132 -8.43 -4.47 6.38
N VAL A 133 -7.21 -3.91 6.42
CA VAL A 133 -6.82 -2.76 5.61
C VAL A 133 -6.89 -3.09 4.11
N TRP A 134 -6.49 -4.30 3.73
CA TRP A 134 -6.58 -4.79 2.37
C TRP A 134 -8.03 -4.86 1.87
N VAL A 135 -8.93 -5.48 2.64
CA VAL A 135 -10.36 -5.57 2.32
C VAL A 135 -10.97 -4.18 2.18
N LEU A 136 -10.69 -3.26 3.11
CA LEU A 136 -11.20 -1.89 3.05
C LEU A 136 -10.70 -1.15 1.80
N THR A 137 -9.42 -1.29 1.49
CA THR A 137 -8.80 -0.67 0.30
C THR A 137 -9.43 -1.23 -0.98
N PHE A 138 -9.61 -2.54 -1.06
CA PHE A 138 -10.21 -3.20 -2.21
C PHE A 138 -11.69 -2.83 -2.40
N LEU A 139 -12.48 -2.79 -1.34
CA LEU A 139 -13.88 -2.35 -1.39
C LEU A 139 -13.99 -0.90 -1.87
N ARG A 140 -13.12 -0.02 -1.37
CA ARG A 140 -13.06 1.38 -1.78
C ARG A 140 -12.69 1.50 -3.25
N TRP A 141 -11.67 0.77 -3.71
CA TRP A 141 -11.29 0.71 -5.11
C TRP A 141 -12.44 0.22 -6.00
N ARG A 142 -13.13 -0.86 -5.65
CA ARG A 142 -14.31 -1.35 -6.40
C ARG A 142 -15.43 -0.32 -6.49
N ARG A 143 -15.64 0.47 -5.42
CA ARG A 143 -16.63 1.56 -5.43
C ARG A 143 -16.22 2.66 -6.42
N LEU A 144 -14.96 3.09 -6.38
CA LEU A 144 -14.43 4.11 -7.29
C LEU A 144 -14.47 3.65 -8.76
N LYS A 145 -14.06 2.41 -9.02
CA LYS A 145 -14.14 1.82 -10.36
C LYS A 145 -15.57 1.87 -10.93
N ARG A 146 -16.58 1.54 -10.12
CA ARG A 146 -17.98 1.61 -10.54
C ARG A 146 -18.43 3.04 -10.86
N LEU A 147 -18.03 4.02 -10.06
CA LEU A 147 -18.37 5.43 -10.29
C LEU A 147 -17.70 5.97 -11.56
N CYS A 148 -16.43 5.64 -11.80
CA CYS A 148 -15.74 6.03 -13.03
C CYS A 148 -16.40 5.43 -14.28
N LEU A 149 -16.77 4.14 -14.24
CA LEU A 149 -17.45 3.50 -15.37
C LEU A 149 -18.82 4.13 -15.63
N ALA A 150 -19.59 4.43 -14.59
CA ALA A 150 -20.88 5.11 -14.73
C ALA A 150 -20.74 6.52 -15.35
N ALA A 151 -19.72 7.28 -14.93
CA ALA A 151 -19.46 8.61 -15.50
C ALA A 151 -19.01 8.56 -16.96
N LEU A 152 -18.25 7.53 -17.36
CA LEU A 152 -17.87 7.31 -18.75
C LEU A 152 -19.10 6.99 -19.62
N ASP A 153 -19.98 6.09 -19.13
CA ASP A 153 -21.23 5.75 -19.83
C ASP A 153 -22.16 6.97 -20.00
N GLU A 154 -22.22 7.88 -19.02
CA GLU A 154 -22.99 9.12 -19.12
C GLU A 154 -22.40 10.09 -20.15
N ASN A 155 -21.08 10.21 -20.20
CA ASN A 155 -20.41 11.08 -21.16
C ASN A 155 -20.61 10.57 -22.60
N ASP A 156 -20.53 9.25 -22.82
CA ASP A 156 -20.76 8.63 -24.13
C ASP A 156 -22.20 8.83 -24.62
N ARG A 157 -23.18 8.88 -23.71
CA ARG A 157 -24.59 9.17 -24.04
C ARG A 157 -24.90 10.64 -24.26
N GLY A 158 -24.13 11.55 -23.66
CA GLY A 158 -24.29 13.01 -23.83
C GLY A 158 -23.66 13.55 -25.11
N VAL A 159 -22.80 12.76 -25.77
CA VAL A 159 -22.12 13.10 -27.03
C VAL A 159 -22.86 12.54 -28.26
N ALA A 160 -23.81 11.62 -28.08
CA ALA A 160 -24.65 11.04 -29.13
C ALA A 160 -25.93 11.85 -29.37
#